data_AF-R1E647-F1
#
_entry.id   AF-R1E647-F1
#
_cell.length_a   1.000
_cell.length_b   1.000
_cell.length_c   1.000
_cell.angle_alpha   90.00
_cell.angle_beta   90.00
_cell.angle_gamma   90.00
#
_symmetry.space_group_name_H-M   'P 1'
#
loop_
_entity.id
_entity.type
_entity.pdbx_description
1 polymer ?
#
loop_
_entity_poly.entity_id
_entity_poly.type
_entity_poly.pdbx_seq_one_letter_code
_entity_poly.pdbx_strand_id
1 'polypeptide(L)'
;MPDPGTICVVASFALFEMAVGVIISFLVRQSDEQRLGQEREDEAKLSDAIKQLDERCYGDERCSAADECSICLGRYEADDKVRRLKCGHEYHSECIEQWARAELRRLRA
;
A
#
# COMPACT_ATOMS: atom_id res chain seq x y z
N MET A 1 -57.97 7.42 16.29
CA MET A 1 -56.89 8.02 17.10
C MET A 1 -55.95 6.88 17.47
N PRO A 2 -54.65 6.95 17.17
CA PRO A 2 -53.71 5.91 17.57
C PRO A 2 -53.66 5.83 19.10
N ASP A 3 -53.69 4.63 19.66
CA ASP A 3 -53.56 4.40 21.09
C ASP A 3 -52.11 4.70 21.54
N PRO A 4 -51.90 5.11 22.80
CA PRO A 4 -50.58 5.45 23.32
C PRO A 4 -49.57 4.28 23.25
N GLY A 5 -50.03 3.02 23.19
CA GLY A 5 -49.16 1.85 23.05
C GLY A 5 -48.55 1.75 21.65
N THR A 6 -49.37 1.93 20.61
CA THR A 6 -48.93 1.96 19.21
C THR A 6 -47.90 3.06 18.96
N ILE A 7 -48.06 4.23 19.58
CA ILE A 7 -47.11 5.35 19.47
C ILE A 7 -45.74 5.00 20.05
N CYS A 8 -45.69 4.33 21.21
CA CYS A 8 -44.43 3.89 21.82
C CYS A 8 -43.67 2.88 20.95
N VAL A 9 -44.38 1.90 20.37
CA VAL A 9 -43.77 0.84 19.56
C VAL A 9 -43.14 1.41 18.28
N VAL A 10 -43.83 2.32 17.58
CA VAL A 10 -43.30 2.93 16.36
C VAL A 10 -42.11 3.85 16.64
N ALA A 11 -42.12 4.56 17.77
CA ALA A 11 -41.00 5.39 18.19
C ALA A 11 -39.75 4.56 18.51
N SER A 12 -39.91 3.43 19.21
CA SER A 12 -38.79 2.51 19.51
C SER A 12 -38.19 1.90 18.25
N PHE A 13 -39.02 1.50 17.28
CA PHE A 13 -38.55 0.97 16.00
C PHE A 13 -37.79 2.03 15.19
N ALA A 14 -38.30 3.25 15.11
CA ALA A 14 -37.63 4.35 14.40
C ALA A 14 -36.26 4.69 15.02
N LEU A 15 -36.14 4.68 16.34
CA LEU A 15 -34.87 4.92 17.02
C LEU A 15 -33.87 3.79 16.77
N PHE A 16 -34.35 2.54 16.74
CA PHE A 16 -33.51 1.39 16.44
C PHE A 16 -32.95 1.46 15.02
N GLU A 17 -33.78 1.76 14.02
CA GLU A 17 -33.33 1.90 12.61
C GLU A 17 -32.33 3.04 12.42
N MET A 18 -32.58 4.19 13.07
CA MET A 18 -31.63 5.31 13.04
C MET A 18 -30.31 4.94 13.73
N ALA A 19 -30.35 4.22 14.86
CA ALA A 19 -29.16 3.74 15.54
C ALA A 19 -28.39 2.71 14.68
N VAL A 20 -29.09 1.75 14.07
CA VAL A 20 -28.50 0.77 13.15
C VAL A 20 -27.86 1.47 11.94
N GLY A 21 -28.53 2.46 11.34
CA GLY A 21 -27.99 3.24 10.23
C GLY A 21 -26.73 4.03 10.62
N VAL A 22 -26.72 4.65 11.79
CA VAL A 22 -25.54 5.36 12.32
C VAL A 22 -24.40 4.39 12.63
N ILE A 23 -24.68 3.24 13.24
CA ILE A 23 -23.69 2.21 13.56
C ILE A 23 -23.09 1.64 12.27
N ILE A 24 -23.90 1.28 11.28
CA ILE A 24 -23.42 0.78 9.99
C ILE A 24 -22.56 1.84 9.31
N SER A 25 -23.02 3.10 9.26
CA SER A 25 -22.26 4.20 8.67
C SER A 25 -20.91 4.42 9.37
N PHE A 26 -20.89 4.32 10.70
CA PHE A 26 -19.69 4.42 11.52
C PHE A 26 -18.74 3.24 11.27
N LEU A 27 -19.23 2.00 11.24
CA LEU A 27 -18.43 0.80 10.99
C LEU A 27 -17.85 0.77 9.57
N VAL A 28 -18.65 1.15 8.57
CA VAL A 28 -18.18 1.28 7.18
C VAL A 28 -17.07 2.32 7.10
N ARG A 29 -17.29 3.50 7.71
CA ARG A 29 -16.28 4.56 7.76
C ARG A 29 -15.01 4.14 8.53
N GLN A 30 -15.16 3.47 9.66
CA GLN A 30 -14.04 2.97 10.46
C GLN A 30 -13.24 1.92 9.69
N SER A 31 -13.90 1.05 8.94
CA SER A 31 -13.20 0.07 8.09
C SER A 31 -12.40 0.73 6.98
N ASP A 32 -12.90 1.83 6.39
CA ASP A 32 -12.20 2.59 5.35
C ASP A 32 -10.98 3.32 5.93
N GLU A 33 -11.14 3.99 7.07
CA GLU A 33 -10.04 4.65 7.79
C GLU A 33 -8.97 3.63 8.23
N GLN A 34 -9.35 2.42 8.65
CA GLN A 34 -8.43 1.34 8.97
C GLN A 34 -7.68 0.80 7.75
N ARG A 35 -8.37 0.62 6.61
CA ARG A 35 -7.75 0.14 5.36
C ARG A 35 -6.65 1.09 4.89
N LEU A 36 -6.94 2.41 4.87
CA LEU A 36 -5.95 3.43 4.52
C LEU A 36 -4.75 3.46 5.48
N GLY A 37 -5.00 3.19 6.78
CA GLY A 37 -3.94 3.07 7.78
C GLY A 37 -3.01 1.88 7.51
N GLN A 38 -3.59 0.70 7.26
CA GLN A 38 -2.84 -0.51 6.98
C GLN A 38 -2.05 -0.43 5.67
N GLU A 39 -2.60 0.20 4.62
CA GLU A 39 -1.88 0.44 3.35
C GLU A 39 -0.61 1.28 3.54
N ARG A 40 -0.68 2.33 4.37
CA ARG A 40 0.49 3.16 4.69
C ARG A 40 1.54 2.38 5.49
N GLU A 41 1.12 1.59 6.46
CA GLU A 41 2.04 0.76 7.25
C GLU A 41 2.75 -0.28 6.38
N ASP A 42 2.01 -0.92 5.48
CA ASP A 42 2.57 -1.92 4.58
C ASP A 42 3.51 -1.31 3.54
N GLU A 43 3.19 -0.12 3.03
CA GLU A 43 4.08 0.64 2.14
C GLU A 43 5.36 1.06 2.89
N ALA A 44 5.24 1.51 4.13
CA ALA A 44 6.40 1.86 4.96
C ALA A 44 7.30 0.64 5.21
N LYS A 45 6.73 -0.50 5.63
CA LYS A 45 7.46 -1.76 5.85
C LYS A 45 8.14 -2.25 4.59
N LEU A 46 7.47 -2.17 3.43
CA LEU A 46 8.09 -2.52 2.15
C LEU A 46 9.25 -1.57 1.84
N SER A 47 9.05 -0.26 1.97
CA SER A 47 10.10 0.72 1.68
C SER A 47 11.34 0.47 2.53
N ASP A 48 11.15 0.11 3.80
CA ASP A 48 12.24 -0.22 4.72
C ASP A 48 12.90 -1.54 4.37
N ALA A 49 12.14 -2.56 3.95
CA ALA A 49 12.68 -3.82 3.46
C ALA A 49 13.51 -3.64 2.17
N ILE A 50 13.08 -2.77 1.26
CA ILE A 50 13.82 -2.43 0.05
C ILE A 50 15.09 -1.67 0.40
N LYS A 51 15.03 -0.71 1.33
CA LYS A 51 16.20 0.05 1.81
C LYS A 51 17.28 -0.85 2.41
N GLN A 52 16.90 -1.97 3.02
CA GLN A 52 17.83 -2.98 3.54
C GLN A 52 18.57 -3.77 2.45
N LEU A 53 18.17 -3.67 1.18
CA LEU A 53 18.94 -4.23 0.07
C LEU A 53 20.25 -3.46 -0.13
N ASP A 54 21.26 -4.17 -0.63
CA ASP A 54 22.59 -3.63 -0.92
C ASP A 54 22.48 -2.56 -2.02
N GLU A 55 22.69 -1.30 -1.66
CA GLU A 55 22.73 -0.14 -2.58
C GLU A 55 24.18 0.21 -2.88
N ARG A 56 24.50 0.34 -4.17
CA ARG A 56 25.82 0.69 -4.68
C ARG A 56 25.71 1.74 -5.78
N CYS A 57 26.78 2.48 -6.02
CA CYS A 57 26.87 3.35 -7.18
C CYS A 57 27.33 2.54 -8.41
N TYR A 58 26.70 2.76 -9.56
CA TYR A 58 27.09 2.16 -10.83
C TYR A 58 28.43 2.72 -11.32
N GLY A 59 29.32 1.84 -11.78
CA GLY A 59 30.68 2.19 -12.24
C GLY A 59 31.84 1.74 -11.34
N ASP A 60 31.56 1.05 -10.22
CA ASP A 60 32.59 0.35 -9.44
C ASP A 60 33.09 -0.91 -10.18
N GLU A 61 34.34 -1.33 -9.96
CA GLU A 61 35.09 -2.38 -10.70
C GLU A 61 34.46 -3.80 -10.63
N ARG A 62 33.24 -3.94 -10.10
CA ARG A 62 32.51 -5.19 -9.82
C ARG A 62 31.04 -5.19 -10.30
N CYS A 63 30.63 -4.25 -11.14
CA CYS A 63 29.27 -4.23 -11.72
C CYS A 63 29.06 -5.38 -12.72
N SER A 64 27.84 -5.92 -12.81
CA SER A 64 27.51 -6.99 -13.76
C SER A 64 27.59 -6.50 -15.21
N ALA A 65 27.63 -7.43 -16.17
CA ALA A 65 27.72 -7.11 -17.60
C ALA A 65 26.47 -6.41 -18.19
N ALA A 66 25.46 -6.11 -17.38
CA ALA A 66 24.23 -5.46 -17.82
C ALA A 66 24.37 -3.93 -17.66
N ASP A 67 24.56 -3.24 -18.79
CA ASP A 67 24.61 -1.77 -18.86
C ASP A 67 23.22 -1.09 -18.80
N GLU A 68 22.15 -1.86 -18.60
CA GLU A 68 20.77 -1.40 -18.71
C GLU A 68 19.87 -1.98 -17.62
N CYS A 69 18.97 -1.16 -17.08
CA CYS A 69 17.94 -1.58 -16.14
C CYS A 69 16.75 -2.18 -16.89
N SER A 70 16.42 -3.46 -16.66
CA SER A 70 15.32 -4.12 -17.36
C SER A 70 13.91 -3.68 -16.89
N ILE A 71 13.81 -2.83 -15.87
CA ILE A 71 12.53 -2.24 -15.42
C ILE A 71 12.18 -1.00 -16.25
N CYS A 72 13.12 -0.07 -16.40
CA CYS A 72 12.90 1.18 -17.15
C CYS A 72 13.46 1.15 -18.57
N LEU A 73 14.22 0.11 -18.94
CA LEU A 73 14.99 0.00 -20.19
C LEU A 73 15.97 1.17 -20.39
N GLY A 74 16.40 1.76 -19.28
CA GLY A 74 17.34 2.88 -19.23
C GLY A 74 18.76 2.37 -18.98
N ARG A 75 19.74 2.96 -19.68
CA ARG A 75 21.15 2.69 -19.41
C ARG A 75 21.54 3.24 -18.04
N TYR A 76 22.46 2.55 -17.39
CA TYR A 76 23.04 3.06 -16.15
C TYR A 76 24.07 4.14 -16.44
N GLU A 77 24.00 5.24 -15.69
CA GLU A 77 24.99 6.31 -15.73
C GLU A 77 25.99 6.21 -14.56
N ALA A 78 27.17 6.80 -14.70
CA ALA A 78 28.12 6.87 -13.60
C ALA A 78 27.49 7.67 -12.46
N ASP A 79 27.54 7.12 -11.24
CA ASP A 79 26.89 7.64 -10.01
C ASP A 79 25.38 7.29 -9.86
N ASP A 80 24.81 6.49 -10.78
CA ASP A 80 23.47 5.95 -10.57
C ASP A 80 23.44 5.02 -9.36
N LYS A 81 22.41 5.19 -8.53
CA LYS A 81 22.15 4.29 -7.40
C LYS A 81 21.49 3.03 -7.90
N VAL A 82 22.20 1.91 -7.79
CA VAL A 82 21.72 0.58 -8.15
C VAL A 82 21.58 -0.28 -6.90
N ARG A 83 20.47 -1.01 -6.82
CA ARG A 83 20.21 -2.01 -5.79
C ARG A 83 20.40 -3.40 -6.37
N ARG A 84 21.17 -4.23 -5.66
CA ARG A 84 21.37 -5.63 -6.00
C ARG A 84 20.46 -6.51 -5.16
N LEU A 85 19.61 -7.32 -5.81
CA LEU A 85 18.78 -8.31 -5.14
C LEU A 85 19.61 -9.52 -4.71
N LYS A 86 19.09 -10.31 -3.76
CA LYS A 86 19.72 -11.58 -3.32
C LYS A 86 19.91 -12.60 -4.46
N CYS A 87 19.13 -12.48 -5.54
CA CYS A 87 19.28 -13.30 -6.75
C CYS A 87 20.39 -12.83 -7.70
N GLY A 88 21.08 -11.72 -7.39
CA GLY A 88 22.21 -11.20 -8.16
C GLY A 88 21.85 -10.19 -9.25
N HIS A 89 20.57 -9.90 -9.47
CA HIS A 89 20.12 -8.88 -10.43
C HIS A 89 20.25 -7.47 -9.86
N GLU A 90 20.58 -6.52 -10.73
CA GLU A 90 20.81 -5.11 -10.42
C GLU A 90 19.76 -4.24 -11.12
N TYR A 91 19.23 -3.26 -10.40
CA TYR A 91 18.23 -2.31 -10.88
C TYR A 91 18.48 -0.94 -10.27
N HIS A 92 18.01 0.14 -10.89
CA HIS A 92 17.99 1.45 -10.23
C HIS A 92 17.22 1.36 -8.91
N SER A 93 17.73 2.00 -7.86
CA SER A 93 17.07 2.07 -6.55
C SER A 93 15.62 2.53 -6.66
N GLU A 94 15.35 3.50 -7.52
CA GLU A 94 14.01 4.02 -7.76
C GLU A 94 13.13 3.03 -8.53
N CYS A 95 13.68 2.39 -9.57
CA CYS A 95 12.93 1.44 -10.39
C CYS A 95 12.44 0.24 -9.58
N ILE A 96 13.31 -0.34 -8.73
CA ILE A 96 12.92 -1.47 -7.89
C ILE A 96 11.91 -1.06 -6.81
N GLU A 97 12.01 0.17 -6.27
CA GLU A 97 11.05 0.69 -5.29
C GLU A 97 9.66 0.86 -5.92
N GLN A 98 9.59 1.49 -7.08
CA GLN A 98 8.32 1.68 -7.80
C GLN A 98 7.72 0.35 -8.25
N TRP A 99 8.53 -0.57 -8.77
CA TRP A 99 8.08 -1.89 -9.20
C TRP A 99 7.48 -2.69 -8.03
N ALA A 100 8.18 -2.74 -6.89
CA ALA A 100 7.70 -3.46 -5.71
C ALA A 100 6.40 -2.85 -5.15
N ARG A 101 6.28 -1.52 -5.16
CA ARG A 101 5.05 -0.83 -4.76
C ARG A 101 3.89 -1.16 -5.71
N ALA A 102 4.14 -1.22 -7.01
CA ALA A 102 3.13 -1.56 -8.01
C ALA A 102 2.66 -3.02 -7.88
N GLU A 103 3.57 -3.96 -7.63
CA GLU A 103 3.24 -5.38 -7.49
C GLU A 103 2.39 -5.67 -6.24
N LEU A 104 2.64 -4.95 -5.13
CA LEU A 104 1.82 -5.04 -3.93
C LEU A 104 0.37 -4.59 -4.13
N ARG A 105 0.14 -3.59 -4.98
CA ARG A 105 -1.22 -3.16 -5.34
C ARG A 105 -1.95 -4.23 -6.16
N ARG A 106 -1.21 -4.98 -7.00
CA ARG A 106 -1.77 -6.07 -7.81
C ARG A 106 -2.12 -7.31 -6.99
N LEU A 107 -1.29 -7.65 -6.00
CA LEU A 107 -1.52 -8.83 -5.14
C LEU A 107 -2.65 -8.64 -4.10
N ARG A 108 -3.14 -7.41 -3.92
CA ARG A 108 -4.19 -7.04 -2.94
C ARG A 108 -5.52 -6.64 -3.59
N ALA A 109 -5.58 -6.61 -4.92
CA ALA A 109 -6.79 -6.43 -5.71
C ALA A 109 -7.49 -7.78 -5.93
#